data_AF-A0A395SKV3-F1
#
_entry.id   AF-A0A395SKV3-F1
#
_cell.length_a   1.000
_cell.length_b   1.000
_cell.length_c   1.000
_cell.angle_alpha   90.00
_cell.angle_beta   90.00
_cell.angle_gamma   90.00
#
_symmetry.space_group_name_H-M   'P 1'
#
loop_
_entity.id
_entity.type
_entity.pdbx_description
1 polymer ?
#
loop_
_entity_poly.entity_id
_entity_poly.type
_entity_poly.pdbx_seq_one_letter_code
_entity_poly.pdbx_strand_id
1 'polypeptide(L)'
;MSEVKMWHRACVVCKNVEVVRYLDMNTTQGDKRNKDEATTVVHTACPDESLKDAVANYRCRACRSAITLESQKLQNAIMDHLEQDKK
;
A
#
# COMPACT_ATOMS: atom_id res chain seq x y z
N MET A 1 -25.27 4.77 12.61
CA MET A 1 -24.31 3.65 12.78
C MET A 1 -23.38 3.62 11.58
N SER A 2 -22.30 4.40 11.61
CA SER A 2 -21.30 4.38 10.54
C SER A 2 -20.32 3.23 10.76
N GLU A 3 -20.29 2.27 9.83
CA GLU A 3 -19.32 1.17 9.84
C GLU A 3 -18.01 1.61 9.16
N VAL A 4 -16.89 1.45 9.87
CA VAL A 4 -15.56 1.64 9.28
C VAL A 4 -14.99 0.28 8.92
N LYS A 5 -14.87 0.03 7.61
CA LYS A 5 -14.24 -1.18 7.08
C LYS A 5 -12.71 -0.99 7.09
N MET A 6 -12.02 -1.86 7.82
CA MET A 6 -10.56 -1.92 7.87
C MET A 6 -10.07 -3.22 7.23
N TRP A 7 -9.06 -3.12 6.37
CA TRP A 7 -8.42 -4.28 5.77
C TRP A 7 -6.92 -4.28 6.07
N HIS A 8 -6.36 -5.49 6.15
CA HIS A 8 -4.96 -5.70 6.50
C HIS A 8 -4.21 -6.20 5.27
N ARG A 9 -3.06 -5.60 4.98
CA ARG A 9 -2.17 -6.05 3.91
C ARG A 9 -0.78 -6.31 4.46
N ALA A 10 -0.22 -7.46 4.15
CA ALA A 10 1.13 -7.84 4.56
C ALA A 10 2.11 -7.58 3.42
N CYS A 11 3.22 -6.90 3.71
CA CYS A 11 4.30 -6.75 2.75
C CYS A 11 4.91 -8.12 2.43
N VAL A 12 4.97 -8.51 1.16
CA VAL A 12 5.55 -9.81 0.78
C VAL A 12 7.03 -9.93 1.11
N VAL A 13 7.75 -8.81 1.19
CA VAL A 13 9.19 -8.71 1.46
C VAL A 13 9.49 -8.76 2.95
N CYS A 14 9.01 -7.77 3.72
CA CYS A 14 9.35 -7.64 5.15
C CYS A 14 8.29 -8.19 6.11
N LYS A 15 7.19 -8.74 5.59
CA LYS A 15 6.04 -9.27 6.36
C LYS A 15 5.35 -8.26 7.28
N ASN A 16 5.74 -6.99 7.24
CA ASN A 16 5.06 -5.94 8.00
C ASN A 16 3.60 -5.79 7.54
N VAL A 17 2.70 -5.70 8.50
CA VAL A 17 1.25 -5.56 8.26
C VAL A 17 0.87 -4.10 8.33
N GLU A 18 0.22 -3.60 7.28
CA GLU A 18 -0.39 -2.28 7.27
C GLU A 18 -1.91 -2.40 7.36
N VAL A 19 -2.50 -1.53 8.19
CA VAL A 19 -3.94 -1.38 8.30
C VAL A 19 -4.39 -0.26 7.39
N VAL A 20 -5.31 -0.58 6.48
CA VAL A 20 -5.87 0.38 5.54
C VAL A 20 -7.34 0.57 5.85
N ARG A 21 -7.73 1.82 6.09
CA ARG A 21 -9.13 2.21 6.25
C ARG A 21 -9.69 2.53 4.87
N TYR A 22 -10.82 1.92 4.52
CA TYR A 22 -11.56 2.30 3.32
C TYR A 22 -12.87 2.96 3.74
N LEU A 23 -13.10 4.17 3.24
CA LEU A 23 -14.38 4.84 3.34
C LEU A 23 -15.28 4.27 2.25
N ASP A 24 -16.41 3.68 2.63
CA ASP A 24 -17.41 3.22 1.68
C ASP A 24 -18.03 4.43 0.96
N MET A 25 -17.55 4.74 -0.24
CA MET A 25 -18.00 5.92 -1.02
C MET A 25 -19.47 5.80 -1.48
N ASN A 26 -20.14 4.67 -1.26
CA ASN A 26 -21.58 4.56 -1.48
C ASN A 26 -22.41 5.24 -0.37
N THR A 27 -21.78 5.74 0.70
CA THR A 27 -22.47 6.55 1.74
C THR A 27 -22.32 8.06 1.58
N THR A 28 -21.74 8.55 0.48
CA THR A 28 -21.70 10.00 0.18
C THR A 28 -22.96 10.50 -0.51
N GLN A 29 -24.09 10.46 0.18
CA GLN A 29 -25.16 11.43 -0.04
C GLN A 29 -25.89 11.71 1.29
N GLY A 30 -25.42 12.72 2.03
CA GLY A 30 -26.26 13.41 3.01
C GLY A 30 -25.87 13.36 4.48
N ASP A 31 -24.92 12.53 4.92
CA ASP A 31 -24.67 12.42 6.37
C ASP A 31 -23.66 13.45 6.88
N LYS A 32 -24.22 14.54 7.43
CA LYS A 32 -23.56 15.38 8.43
C LYS A 32 -22.98 14.47 9.51
N ARG A 33 -21.64 14.38 9.55
CA ARG A 33 -20.93 13.58 10.56
C ARG A 33 -21.22 14.16 11.96
N ASN A 34 -22.19 13.58 12.65
CA ASN A 34 -22.36 13.76 14.09
C ASN A 34 -21.13 13.15 14.78
N LYS A 35 -20.49 13.95 15.62
CA LYS A 35 -19.18 13.65 16.25
C LYS A 35 -19.25 12.59 17.36
N ASP A 36 -20.44 12.09 17.67
CA ASP A 36 -20.74 11.24 18.84
C ASP A 36 -21.33 9.86 18.49
N GLU A 37 -21.33 9.42 17.23
CA GLU A 37 -21.77 8.07 16.90
C GLU A 37 -20.66 7.04 17.12
N ALA A 38 -20.93 6.06 17.99
CA ALA A 38 -20.09 4.89 18.19
C ALA A 38 -19.78 4.25 16.83
N THR A 39 -18.51 4.29 16.44
CA THR A 39 -18.05 3.77 15.16
C THR A 39 -17.74 2.28 15.31
N THR A 40 -18.54 1.43 14.68
CA THR A 40 -18.28 -0.01 14.64
C THR A 40 -17.16 -0.29 13.63
N VAL A 41 -16.06 -0.89 14.10
CA VAL A 41 -14.93 -1.27 13.25
C VAL A 41 -15.13 -2.70 12.77
N VAL A 42 -15.20 -2.89 11.46
CA VAL A 42 -15.32 -4.21 10.82
C VAL A 42 -14.01 -4.55 10.14
N HIS A 43 -13.35 -5.63 10.57
CA HIS A 43 -12.13 -6.14 9.97
C HIS A 43 -12.48 -7.07 8.81
N THR A 44 -11.97 -6.78 7.61
CA THR A 44 -12.18 -7.59 6.40
C THR A 44 -10.84 -8.00 5.77
N ALA A 45 -10.82 -9.15 5.08
CA ALA A 45 -9.61 -9.72 4.49
C ALA A 45 -9.20 -9.02 3.19
N CYS A 46 -10.16 -8.78 2.29
CA CYS A 46 -10.01 -7.95 1.08
C CYS A 46 -11.42 -7.49 0.68
N PRO A 47 -11.70 -6.18 0.57
CA PRO A 47 -13.05 -5.70 0.27
C PRO A 47 -13.48 -5.90 -1.18
N ASP A 48 -12.53 -6.16 -2.10
CA ASP A 48 -12.80 -6.31 -3.53
C ASP A 48 -11.94 -7.45 -4.12
N GLU A 49 -12.58 -8.34 -4.88
CA GLU A 49 -11.93 -9.40 -5.66
C GLU A 49 -10.90 -8.84 -6.65
N SER A 50 -11.19 -7.67 -7.24
CA SER A 50 -10.31 -7.01 -8.20
C SER A 50 -8.96 -6.61 -7.61
N LEU A 51 -8.90 -6.44 -6.28
CA LEU A 51 -7.69 -6.03 -5.57
C LEU A 51 -6.86 -7.22 -5.09
N LYS A 52 -7.34 -8.47 -5.19
CA LYS A 52 -6.66 -9.66 -4.65
C LYS A 52 -5.20 -9.77 -5.11
N ASP A 53 -4.95 -9.57 -6.40
CA ASP A 53 -3.58 -9.67 -6.95
C ASP A 53 -2.69 -8.53 -6.45
N ALA A 54 -3.24 -7.33 -6.31
CA ALA A 54 -2.54 -6.18 -5.75
C ALA A 54 -2.22 -6.39 -4.25
N VAL A 55 -3.10 -7.05 -3.51
CA VAL A 55 -2.87 -7.44 -2.11
C VAL A 55 -1.81 -8.55 -2.02
N ALA A 56 -1.93 -9.59 -2.85
CA ALA A 56 -1.01 -10.72 -2.86
C ALA A 56 0.44 -10.30 -3.19
N ASN A 57 0.60 -9.26 -4.00
CA ASN A 57 1.91 -8.71 -4.38
C ASN A 57 2.28 -7.43 -3.60
N TYR A 58 1.59 -7.13 -2.51
CA TYR A 58 1.78 -5.88 -1.79
C TYR A 58 3.21 -5.71 -1.28
N ARG A 59 3.82 -4.55 -1.56
CA ARG A 59 5.12 -4.14 -1.03
C ARG A 59 4.96 -2.81 -0.30
N CYS A 60 5.39 -2.78 0.97
CA CYS A 60 5.38 -1.55 1.76
C CYS A 60 6.26 -0.47 1.12
N ARG A 61 6.00 0.80 1.47
CA ARG A 61 6.73 1.94 0.92
C ARG A 61 8.24 1.80 1.11
N ALA A 62 8.69 1.36 2.29
CA ALA A 62 10.10 1.17 2.59
C ALA A 62 10.76 0.13 1.67
N CYS A 63 10.15 -1.05 1.49
CA CYS A 63 10.68 -2.08 0.59
C CYS A 63 10.66 -1.65 -0.88
N ARG A 64 9.65 -0.87 -1.31
CA ARG A 64 9.64 -0.30 -2.67
C ARG A 64 10.81 0.68 -2.87
N SER A 65 11.00 1.60 -1.92
CA SER A 65 12.09 2.58 -1.98
C SER A 65 13.48 1.93 -1.97
N ALA A 66 13.67 0.87 -1.18
CA ALA A 66 14.93 0.13 -1.16
C ALA A 66 15.28 -0.47 -2.53
N ILE A 67 14.30 -1.08 -3.22
CA ILE A 67 14.50 -1.63 -4.56
C ILE A 67 14.87 -0.54 -5.56
N THR A 68 14.22 0.62 -5.49
CA THR A 68 14.55 1.77 -6.34
C THR A 68 15.98 2.23 -6.10
N LEU A 69 16.42 2.31 -4.85
CA LEU A 69 17.78 2.71 -4.51
C LEU A 69 18.82 1.73 -5.05
N GLU A 70 18.61 0.43 -4.88
CA GLU A 70 19.51 -0.60 -5.42
C GLU A 70 19.53 -0.57 -6.96
N SER A 71 18.39 -0.33 -7.60
CA SER A 71 18.31 -0.16 -9.06
C SER A 71 19.12 1.05 -9.54
N GLN A 72 19.06 2.16 -8.80
CA GLN A 72 19.83 3.36 -9.11
C GLN A 72 21.34 3.12 -8.95
N LYS A 73 21.76 2.41 -7.89
CA LYS A 73 23.17 2.02 -7.71
C LYS A 73 23.67 1.17 -8.88
N LEU A 74 22.87 0.20 -9.32
CA LEU A 74 23.21 -0.66 -10.45
C LEU A 74 23.35 0.15 -11.75
N GLN A 75 22.43 1.08 -12.01
CA GLN A 75 22.49 1.96 -13.19
C GLN A 75 23.76 2.82 -13.19
N ASN A 76 24.13 3.38 -12.05
CA ASN A 76 25.37 4.16 -11.93
C ASN A 76 26.60 3.30 -12.20
N ALA A 77 26.69 2.11 -11.60
CA ALA A 77 27.81 1.20 -11.82
C ALA A 77 27.96 0.80 -13.31
N ILE A 78 26.84 0.57 -14.01
CA ILE A 78 26.86 0.28 -15.45
C ILE A 78 27.41 1.47 -16.25
N MET A 79 26.98 2.69 -15.93
CA MET A 79 27.49 3.89 -16.59
C MET A 79 28.99 4.07 -16.35
N ASP A 80 29.45 3.93 -15.10
CA ASP A 80 30.86 4.06 -14.74
C ASP A 80 31.74 3.04 -15.49
N HIS A 81 31.29 1.79 -15.62
CA HIS A 81 32.00 0.76 -16.40
C HIS A 81 32.05 1.09 -17.90
N LEU A 82 30.93 1.55 -18.48
CA LEU A 82 30.89 1.96 -19.89
C LEU A 82 31.77 3.18 -20.19
N GLU A 83 32.03 4.05 -19.21
CA GLU A 83 32.95 5.17 -19.36
C GLU A 83 34.42 4.74 -19.25
N GLN A 84 34.72 3.73 -18.43
CA GLN A 84 36.06 3.15 -18.34
C GLN A 84 36.47 2.39 -19.61
N ASP A 85 35.54 1.64 -20.22
CA ASP A 85 35.80 0.90 -21.48
C ASP A 85 36.01 1.81 -22.70
N LYS A 86 35.72 3.12 -22.59
CA LYS A 86 35.91 4.12 -23.65
C LYS A 86 37.23 4.90 -23.54
N LYS A 87 38.00 4.71 -22.47
CA LYS A 87 39.33 5.32 -22.26
C LYS A 87 40.44 4.34 -22.66
#